data_AF-A0A2N2R7T9-F1
#
_entry.id   AF-A0A2N2R7T9-F1
#
_cell.length_a   1.000
_cell.length_b   1.000
_cell.length_c   1.000
_cell.angle_alpha   90.00
_cell.angle_beta   90.00
_cell.angle_gamma   90.00
#
_symmetry.space_group_name_H-M   'P 1'
#
loop_
_entity.id
_entity.type
_entity.pdbx_description
1 polymer ?
#
loop_
_entity_poly.entity_id
_entity_poly.type
_entity_poly.pdbx_seq_one_letter_code
_entity_poly.pdbx_strand_id
1 'polypeptide(L)'
;MTKTLKDKILDAAIDGIIGKKKYPAGIRLNTKTLIQYFLSGDHKASYLKSFLANSEMNSKTDYYKFVVRIPTSKGEYVIHPNEILAKMQERQIV
;
A
#
# COMPACT_ATOMS: atom_id res chain seq x y z
N MET A 1 -16.25 -7.74 -10.31
CA MET A 1 -15.92 -7.73 -8.87
C MET A 1 -15.54 -6.32 -8.46
N THR A 2 -16.03 -5.84 -7.33
CA THR A 2 -15.67 -4.51 -6.80
C THR A 2 -14.25 -4.56 -6.25
N LYS A 3 -13.34 -3.72 -6.78
CA LYS A 3 -11.95 -3.66 -6.29
C LYS A 3 -11.90 -3.12 -4.87
N THR A 4 -11.16 -3.80 -3.98
CA THR A 4 -10.93 -3.33 -2.61
C THR A 4 -10.01 -2.10 -2.59
N LEU A 5 -9.96 -1.35 -1.49
CA LEU A 5 -8.98 -0.27 -1.35
C LEU A 5 -7.54 -0.78 -1.48
N LYS A 6 -7.25 -1.97 -0.95
CA LYS A 6 -5.94 -2.63 -1.11
C LYS A 6 -5.59 -2.83 -2.59
N ASP A 7 -6.53 -3.35 -3.38
CA ASP A 7 -6.34 -3.52 -4.82
C ASP A 7 -6.06 -2.20 -5.53
N LYS A 8 -6.85 -1.17 -5.20
CA LYS A 8 -6.69 0.17 -5.79
C LYS A 8 -5.32 0.77 -5.45
N ILE A 9 -4.82 0.57 -4.23
CA ILE A 9 -3.48 1.02 -3.80
C ILE A 9 -2.40 0.26 -4.57
N LEU A 10 -2.52 -1.06 -4.71
CA LEU A 10 -1.55 -1.88 -5.44
C LEU A 10 -1.49 -1.49 -6.91
N ASP A 11 -2.64 -1.31 -7.56
CA ASP A 11 -2.72 -0.86 -8.95
C ASP A 11 -2.01 0.49 -9.13
N ALA A 12 -2.38 1.50 -8.32
CA ALA A 12 -1.80 2.82 -8.37
C ALA A 12 -0.29 2.83 -8.05
N ALA A 13 0.17 1.93 -7.18
CA ALA A 13 1.58 1.77 -6.86
C ALA A 13 2.37 1.14 -8.02
N ILE A 14 1.84 0.09 -8.65
CA ILE A 14 2.44 -0.56 -9.82
C ILE A 14 2.52 0.42 -11.00
N ASP A 15 1.47 1.21 -11.20
CA ASP A 15 1.38 2.22 -12.27
C ASP A 15 2.28 3.44 -11.98
N GLY A 16 2.91 3.51 -10.81
CA GLY A 16 3.80 4.60 -10.42
C GLY A 16 3.08 5.91 -10.07
N ILE A 17 1.77 5.86 -9.87
CA ILE A 17 0.93 7.02 -9.52
C ILE A 17 1.14 7.41 -8.07
N ILE A 18 1.25 6.41 -7.18
CA ILE A 18 1.53 6.62 -5.75
C ILE A 18 2.80 5.88 -5.33
N GLY A 19 3.49 6.47 -4.36
CA GLY A 19 4.70 5.91 -3.79
C GLY A 19 5.94 6.06 -4.68
N LYS A 20 7.09 5.68 -4.12
CA LYS A 20 8.38 5.74 -4.83
C LYS A 20 9.03 4.35 -4.80
N LYS A 21 9.47 3.86 -5.96
CA LYS A 21 10.36 2.69 -6.10
C LYS A 21 11.74 3.05 -5.53
N LYS A 22 11.89 3.08 -4.21
CA LYS A 22 13.14 3.51 -3.57
C LYS A 22 13.41 2.81 -2.25
N TYR A 23 13.18 1.50 -2.22
CA TYR A 23 13.73 0.59 -1.22
C TYR A 23 14.14 -0.69 -1.94
N PRO A 24 15.26 -1.35 -1.55
CA PRO A 24 15.82 -2.49 -2.29
C PRO A 24 14.86 -3.69 -2.50
N ALA A 25 13.65 -3.66 -1.94
CA ALA A 25 12.65 -4.70 -2.10
C ALA A 25 11.19 -4.20 -2.12
N GLY A 26 10.85 -2.93 -2.40
CA GLY A 26 9.43 -2.53 -2.39
C GLY A 26 9.08 -1.09 -2.78
N ILE A 27 7.78 -0.76 -2.71
CA ILE A 27 7.24 0.58 -3.01
C ILE A 27 6.96 1.32 -1.70
N ARG A 28 7.65 2.45 -1.49
CA ARG A 28 7.48 3.31 -0.32
C ARG A 28 6.26 4.21 -0.49
N LEU A 29 5.35 4.18 0.46
CA LEU A 29 4.15 4.99 0.55
C LEU A 29 4.19 5.84 1.82
N ASN A 30 3.40 6.91 1.82
CA ASN A 30 3.09 7.65 3.03
C ASN A 30 1.58 7.90 3.13
N THR A 31 1.08 8.09 4.35
CA THR A 31 -0.35 8.31 4.61
C THR A 31 -0.89 9.56 3.91
N LYS A 32 -0.07 10.60 3.74
CA LYS A 32 -0.50 11.85 3.08
C LYS A 32 -0.81 11.63 1.59
N THR A 33 0.04 10.91 0.87
CA THR A 33 -0.16 10.56 -0.54
C THR A 33 -1.38 9.65 -0.71
N LEU A 34 -1.57 8.70 0.19
CA LEU A 34 -2.75 7.82 0.21
C LEU A 34 -4.05 8.62 0.35
N ILE A 35 -4.08 9.57 1.30
CA ILE A 35 -5.22 10.47 1.49
C ILE A 35 -5.41 11.33 0.25
N GLN A 36 -4.38 12.01 -0.24
CA GLN A 36 -4.51 12.90 -1.41
C GLN A 36 -5.11 12.20 -2.63
N TYR A 37 -4.77 10.93 -2.85
CA TYR A 37 -5.24 10.20 -4.03
C TYR A 37 -6.61 9.54 -3.84
N PHE A 38 -6.93 9.07 -2.63
CA PHE A 38 -8.17 8.30 -2.39
C PHE A 38 -9.27 9.06 -1.61
N LEU A 39 -9.00 10.28 -1.14
CA LEU A 39 -9.96 11.10 -0.39
C LEU A 39 -11.15 11.57 -1.25
N SER A 40 -10.97 11.67 -2.57
CA SER A 40 -12.05 12.03 -3.52
C SER A 40 -12.98 10.86 -3.86
N GLY A 41 -12.69 9.65 -3.37
CA GLY A 41 -13.55 8.46 -3.57
C GLY A 41 -14.43 8.14 -2.36
N ASP A 42 -14.95 6.90 -2.29
CA ASP A 42 -15.86 6.41 -1.23
C ASP A 42 -15.23 6.24 0.16
N HIS A 43 -14.00 6.72 0.38
CA HIS A 43 -13.23 6.45 1.58
C HIS A 43 -13.10 7.70 2.46
N LYS A 44 -13.61 7.62 3.69
CA LYS A 44 -13.45 8.69 4.69
C LYS A 44 -11.97 8.91 5.02
N ALA A 45 -11.56 10.17 5.20
CA ALA A 45 -10.21 10.55 5.59
C ALA A 45 -9.72 9.81 6.86
N SER A 46 -10.61 9.60 7.84
CA SER A 46 -10.29 8.89 9.09
C SER A 46 -9.91 7.43 8.84
N TYR A 47 -10.59 6.75 7.92
CA TYR A 47 -10.27 5.38 7.52
C TYR A 47 -8.95 5.32 6.77
N LEU A 48 -8.71 6.24 5.83
CA LEU A 48 -7.46 6.33 5.08
C LEU A 48 -6.24 6.60 5.98
N LYS A 49 -6.43 7.40 7.04
CA LYS A 49 -5.38 7.70 8.04
C LYS A 49 -4.92 6.45 8.79
N SER A 50 -5.85 5.55 9.14
CA SER A 50 -5.55 4.35 9.92
C SER A 50 -5.29 3.12 9.07
N PHE A 51 -5.61 3.15 7.76
CA PHE A 51 -5.51 1.99 6.88
C PHE A 51 -4.12 1.33 6.89
N LEU A 52 -3.05 2.10 6.66
CA LEU A 52 -1.69 1.57 6.60
C LEU A 52 -1.22 1.00 7.95
N ALA A 53 -1.52 1.70 9.05
CA ALA A 53 -1.19 1.23 10.40
C ALA A 53 -1.94 -0.07 10.76
N ASN A 54 -3.23 -0.16 10.44
CA ASN A 54 -4.01 -1.37 10.68
C ASN A 54 -3.56 -2.53 9.80
N SER A 55 -3.13 -2.23 8.57
CA SER A 55 -2.62 -3.22 7.61
C SER A 55 -1.23 -3.76 7.98
N GLU A 56 -0.50 -3.05 8.84
CA GLU A 56 0.72 -3.53 9.49
C GLU A 56 0.41 -4.47 10.68
N MET A 57 -0.65 -4.17 11.46
CA MET A 57 -0.99 -4.89 12.70
C MET A 57 -1.73 -6.22 12.48
N ASN A 58 -2.53 -6.35 11.42
CA ASN A 58 -3.47 -7.48 11.23
C ASN A 58 -2.85 -8.78 10.69
N SER A 59 -1.54 -8.99 10.86
CA SER A 59 -0.86 -10.18 10.36
C SER A 59 -0.31 -11.05 11.50
N LYS A 60 -0.74 -12.31 11.58
CA LYS A 60 -0.31 -13.29 12.59
C LYS A 60 1.09 -13.86 12.33
N THR A 61 1.79 -13.45 11.26
CA THR A 61 3.13 -13.94 10.91
C THR A 61 4.02 -12.80 10.42
N ASP A 62 5.34 -12.94 10.58
CA ASP A 62 6.32 -11.89 10.22
C ASP A 62 6.37 -11.55 8.71
N TYR A 63 5.74 -12.36 7.85
CA TYR A 63 5.76 -12.23 6.38
C TYR A 63 4.38 -12.04 5.70
N TYR A 64 3.29 -11.78 6.43
CA TYR A 64 1.94 -11.57 5.85
C TYR A 64 1.43 -10.12 5.96
N LYS A 65 2.30 -9.14 6.20
CA LYS A 65 1.89 -7.75 6.31
C LYS A 65 1.78 -7.13 4.92
N PHE A 66 0.64 -6.48 4.62
CA PHE A 66 0.49 -5.73 3.37
C PHE A 66 1.53 -4.61 3.28
N VAL A 67 1.78 -3.95 4.41
CA VAL A 67 2.80 -2.91 4.55
C VAL A 67 3.61 -3.07 5.83
N VAL A 68 4.85 -2.60 5.79
CA VAL A 68 5.73 -2.50 6.96
C VAL A 68 6.10 -1.04 7.18
N ARG A 69 5.99 -0.55 8.41
CA ARG A 69 6.39 0.82 8.74
C ARG A 69 7.89 0.99 8.62
N ILE A 70 8.34 2.13 8.10
CA ILE A 70 9.77 2.48 8.06
C ILE A 70 10.14 3.07 9.43
N PRO A 71 10.98 2.42 10.26
CA PRO A 71 11.23 2.87 11.63
C PRO A 71 11.83 4.28 11.71
N THR A 72 12.65 4.65 10.73
CA THR A 72 13.34 5.94 10.65
C THR A 72 12.48 7.07 10.06
N SER A 73 11.22 6.81 9.72
CA SER A 73 10.36 7.80 9.08
C SER A 73 8.92 7.82 9.62
N LYS A 74 8.41 9.02 9.92
CA LYS A 74 7.08 9.20 10.49
C LYS A 74 6.01 9.09 9.40
N GLY A 75 5.11 8.12 9.55
CA GLY A 75 3.95 7.95 8.67
C GLY A 75 4.27 7.37 7.30
N GLU A 76 5.42 6.69 7.18
CA GLU A 76 5.85 6.03 5.95
C GLU A 76 5.94 4.52 6.10
N TYR A 77 5.60 3.85 5.01
CA TYR A 77 5.39 2.42 4.93
C TYR A 77 5.97 1.89 3.63
N VAL A 78 6.35 0.62 3.60
CA VAL A 78 6.76 -0.09 2.38
C VAL A 78 5.71 -1.16 2.09
N ILE A 79 5.15 -1.17 0.88
CA ILE A 79 4.32 -2.28 0.40
C ILE A 79 5.21 -3.51 0.27
N HIS A 80 4.74 -4.64 0.78
CA HIS A 80 5.48 -5.89 0.69
C HIS A 80 5.67 -6.32 -0.78
N PRO A 81 6.88 -6.71 -1.21
CA PRO A 81 7.17 -7.12 -2.59
C PRO A 81 6.26 -8.25 -3.09
N ASN A 82 5.94 -9.24 -2.26
CA ASN A 82 5.05 -10.34 -2.65
C ASN A 82 3.63 -9.86 -3.03
N GLU A 83 3.12 -8.80 -2.39
CA GLU A 83 1.81 -8.23 -2.72
C GLU A 83 1.85 -7.54 -4.09
N ILE A 84 2.96 -6.85 -4.38
CA ILE A 84 3.21 -6.25 -5.69
C ILE A 84 3.32 -7.34 -6.76
N LEU A 85 4.12 -8.38 -6.51
CA LEU A 85 4.35 -9.48 -7.44
C LEU A 85 3.04 -10.24 -7.73
N ALA A 86 2.29 -10.60 -6.69
CA ALA A 86 0.98 -11.26 -6.85
C ALA A 86 0.04 -10.42 -7.71
N LYS A 87 -0.02 -9.10 -7.46
CA LYS A 87 -0.86 -8.21 -8.27
C LYS A 87 -0.37 -8.05 -9.71
N MET A 88 0.95 -8.03 -9.94
CA MET A 88 1.51 -7.99 -11.28
C MET A 88 1.23 -9.28 -12.06
N GLN A 89 1.26 -10.45 -11.41
CA GLN A 89 0.86 -11.73 -11.97
C GLN A 89 -0.64 -11.76 -12.30
N GLU A 90 -1.50 -11.30 -11.39
CA GLU A 90 -2.94 -11.12 -11.67
C GLU A 90 -3.19 -10.23 -12.89
N ARG A 91 -2.36 -9.21 -13.08
CA ARG A 91 -2.42 -8.27 -14.20
C ARG A 91 -1.70 -8.77 -15.47
N GLN A 92 -1.04 -9.93 -15.43
CA GLN A 92 -0.26 -10.49 -16.54
C GLN A 92 0.84 -9.54 -17.06
N ILE A 93 1.49 -8.79 -16.15
CA ILE A 93 2.59 -7.85 -16.49
C ILE A 93 3.96 -8.54 -16.36
N VAL A 94 4.03 -9.63 -15.60
CA VAL A 94 5.20 -10.48 -15.34
C VAL A 94 4.82 -11.94 -15.37
#